data_AF-A0A7Y3X0M6-F1
#
_entry.id   AF-A0A7Y3X0M6-F1
#
_cell.length_a   1.000
_cell.length_b   1.000
_cell.length_c   1.000
_cell.angle_alpha   90.00
_cell.angle_beta   90.00
_cell.angle_gamma   90.00
#
_symmetry.space_group_name_H-M   'P 1'
#
loop_
_entity.id
_entity.type
_entity.pdbx_description
1 polymer ?
#
loop_
_entity_poly.entity_id
_entity_poly.type
_entity_poly.pdbx_seq_one_letter_code
_entity_poly.pdbx_strand_id
1 'polypeptide(L)'
;MRGEKGKRPRINSRTAIMVVDPEEYIINCSSQKARKIGEIKENLIIHFYIGEHYRNRKQHGEDDGRAREDIEIDVVENLLRKALSHLIFYSLKHKTFKFISYPPPKQKPMSVVLKEIFSDNITLNVVAEFHGLEIGQYEITIRTAMRKDNYEIFDGDHEILFDGESSMLNFKVENKLTNIDKIQ
;
A
#
# COMPACT_ATOMS: atom_id res chain seq x y z
N MET A 1 64.48 -47.86 -15.53
CA MET A 1 63.99 -46.47 -15.64
C MET A 1 62.70 -46.35 -14.84
N ARG A 2 62.69 -45.61 -13.72
CA ARG A 2 61.48 -45.36 -12.92
C ARG A 2 60.78 -44.12 -13.51
N GLY A 3 59.60 -44.31 -14.11
CA GLY A 3 58.82 -43.21 -14.68
C GLY A 3 58.35 -42.24 -13.60
N GLU A 4 58.52 -40.94 -13.86
CA GLU A 4 58.02 -39.87 -13.00
C GLU A 4 56.48 -39.94 -12.94
N LYS A 5 55.94 -40.16 -11.74
CA LYS A 5 54.50 -40.02 -11.49
C LYS A 5 54.16 -38.54 -11.52
N GLY A 6 53.57 -38.07 -12.62
CA GLY A 6 53.04 -36.72 -12.74
C GLY A 6 52.10 -36.38 -11.58
N LYS A 7 52.35 -35.25 -10.92
CA LYS A 7 51.49 -34.72 -9.84
C LYS A 7 50.07 -34.53 -10.38
N ARG A 8 49.08 -35.14 -9.73
CA ARG A 8 47.66 -34.92 -10.05
C ARG A 8 47.34 -33.42 -9.95
N PRO A 9 46.71 -32.80 -10.95
CA PRO A 9 46.26 -31.42 -10.86
C PRO A 9 45.25 -31.28 -9.72
N ARG A 10 45.44 -30.26 -8.87
CA ARG A 10 44.51 -29.93 -7.79
C ARG A 10 43.25 -29.33 -8.38
N ILE A 11 42.09 -29.86 -7.98
CA ILE A 11 40.78 -29.27 -8.31
C ILE A 11 40.74 -27.90 -7.62
N ASN A 12 40.71 -26.83 -8.42
CA ASN A 12 40.51 -25.47 -7.90
C ASN A 12 39.05 -25.32 -7.47
N SER A 13 38.80 -25.18 -6.17
CA SER A 13 37.47 -25.02 -5.57
C SER A 13 36.79 -23.67 -5.86
N ARG A 14 37.23 -22.93 -6.89
CA ARG A 14 36.83 -21.53 -7.14
C ARG A 14 35.50 -21.36 -7.88
N THR A 15 34.71 -22.42 -8.01
CA THR A 15 33.36 -22.31 -8.57
C THR A 15 32.47 -23.29 -7.83
N ALA A 16 32.07 -22.93 -6.61
CA ALA A 16 30.95 -23.57 -5.96
C ALA A 16 29.72 -23.23 -6.81
N ILE A 17 29.30 -24.18 -7.63
CA ILE A 17 27.99 -24.12 -8.28
C ILE A 17 26.99 -24.26 -7.13
N MET A 18 26.23 -23.20 -6.86
CA MET A 18 25.15 -23.23 -5.88
C MET A 18 24.07 -24.15 -6.44
N VAL A 19 24.08 -25.41 -6.02
CA VAL A 19 23.06 -26.39 -6.36
C VAL A 19 21.89 -26.13 -5.41
N VAL A 20 20.83 -25.51 -5.92
CA VAL A 20 19.58 -25.34 -5.16
C VAL A 20 18.86 -26.69 -5.18
N ASP A 21 18.66 -27.31 -4.02
CA ASP A 21 17.86 -28.51 -3.88
C ASP A 21 16.36 -28.13 -3.81
N PRO A 22 15.55 -28.45 -4.83
CA PRO A 22 14.13 -28.08 -4.84
C PRO A 22 13.31 -28.81 -3.77
N GLU A 23 13.83 -29.87 -3.14
CA GLU A 23 13.15 -30.61 -2.06
C GLU A 23 13.62 -30.21 -0.66
N GLU A 24 14.53 -29.23 -0.53
CA GLU A 24 15.08 -28.82 0.75
C GLU A 24 14.00 -28.30 1.72
N TYR A 25 14.08 -28.74 2.98
CA TYR A 25 13.29 -28.17 4.06
C TYR A 25 13.94 -26.86 4.54
N ILE A 26 13.19 -25.78 4.44
CA ILE A 26 13.56 -24.43 4.83
C ILE A 26 12.71 -23.92 6.00
N ILE A 27 13.15 -22.84 6.64
CA ILE A 27 12.39 -22.17 7.70
C ILE A 27 11.34 -21.25 7.04
N ASN A 28 10.11 -21.27 7.53
CA ASN A 28 9.08 -20.28 7.18
C ASN A 28 8.44 -19.69 8.46
N CYS A 29 7.44 -18.81 8.30
CA CYS A 29 6.79 -18.13 9.43
C CYS A 29 6.13 -19.06 10.45
N SER A 30 5.85 -20.33 10.10
CA SER A 30 5.14 -21.28 10.96
C SER A 30 6.00 -22.45 11.44
N SER A 31 7.08 -22.81 10.74
CA SER A 31 7.88 -24.00 11.02
C SER A 31 9.35 -23.82 10.63
N GLN A 32 10.24 -24.37 11.44
CA GLN A 32 11.68 -24.44 11.17
C GLN A 32 12.05 -25.51 10.12
N LYS A 33 11.10 -26.38 9.76
CA LYS A 33 11.27 -27.47 8.79
C LYS A 33 10.04 -27.53 7.88
N ALA A 34 9.93 -26.59 6.97
CA ALA A 34 8.86 -26.52 5.98
C ALA A 34 9.40 -26.71 4.57
N ARG A 35 8.60 -27.29 3.68
CA ARG A 35 8.95 -27.40 2.25
C ARG A 35 8.02 -26.53 1.43
N LYS A 36 8.57 -25.67 0.55
CA LYS A 36 7.74 -24.87 -0.37
C LYS A 36 7.17 -25.80 -1.45
N ILE A 37 5.86 -25.93 -1.48
CA ILE A 37 5.17 -26.80 -2.45
C ILE A 37 4.75 -26.07 -3.73
N GLY A 38 4.59 -24.74 -3.66
CA GLY A 38 4.10 -23.95 -4.77
C GLY A 38 3.92 -22.48 -4.41
N GLU A 39 3.44 -21.72 -5.38
CA GLU A 39 3.16 -20.30 -5.28
C GLU A 39 1.97 -19.98 -6.19
N ILE A 40 1.01 -19.21 -5.68
CA ILE A 40 -0.12 -18.71 -6.45
C ILE A 40 0.06 -17.19 -6.55
N LYS A 41 -0.07 -16.66 -7.77
CA LYS A 41 -0.08 -15.22 -8.03
C LYS A 41 -1.46 -14.85 -8.54
N GLU A 42 -2.15 -14.01 -7.79
CA GLU A 42 -3.46 -13.49 -8.15
C GLU A 42 -3.34 -12.05 -8.65
N ASN A 43 -4.10 -11.71 -9.68
CA ASN A 43 -4.19 -10.34 -10.19
C ASN A 43 -5.42 -9.65 -9.61
N LEU A 44 -5.27 -8.39 -9.23
CA LEU A 44 -6.37 -7.55 -8.78
C LEU A 44 -6.82 -6.62 -9.90
N ILE A 45 -8.12 -6.54 -10.13
CA ILE A 45 -8.76 -5.57 -11.02
C ILE A 45 -9.32 -4.45 -10.15
N ILE A 46 -8.93 -3.21 -10.45
CA ILE A 46 -9.28 -2.03 -9.67
C ILE A 46 -9.81 -0.97 -10.60
N HIS A 47 -11.06 -0.58 -10.39
CA HIS A 47 -11.71 0.49 -11.14
C HIS A 47 -11.65 1.79 -10.34
N PHE A 48 -11.09 2.84 -10.94
CA PHE A 48 -11.01 4.17 -10.34
C PHE A 48 -12.15 5.05 -10.83
N TYR A 49 -12.83 5.69 -9.88
CA TYR A 49 -13.90 6.65 -10.14
C TYR A 49 -13.63 7.96 -9.44
N ILE A 50 -14.11 9.04 -10.06
CA ILE A 50 -14.02 10.40 -9.53
C ILE A 50 -15.41 10.85 -9.09
N GLY A 51 -15.53 11.23 -7.82
CA GLY A 51 -16.74 11.87 -7.30
C GLY A 51 -16.93 13.27 -7.85
N GLU A 52 -18.19 13.69 -7.94
CA GLU A 52 -18.56 15.03 -8.43
C GLU A 52 -17.88 16.16 -7.63
N HIS A 53 -17.78 16.01 -6.30
CA HIS A 53 -17.14 17.01 -5.45
C HIS A 53 -15.65 17.24 -5.79
N TYR A 54 -14.90 16.17 -6.05
CA TYR A 54 -13.52 16.28 -6.53
C TYR A 54 -13.47 16.98 -7.90
N ARG A 55 -14.36 16.61 -8.83
CA ARG A 55 -14.44 17.23 -10.15
C ARG A 55 -14.69 18.74 -10.04
N ASN A 56 -15.66 19.14 -9.22
CA ASN A 56 -15.98 20.55 -8.99
C ASN A 56 -14.78 21.29 -8.39
N ARG A 57 -14.08 20.66 -7.44
CA ARG A 57 -12.86 21.23 -6.87
C ARG A 57 -11.74 21.43 -7.89
N LYS A 58 -11.57 20.49 -8.81
CA LYS A 58 -10.57 20.62 -9.88
C LYS A 58 -10.92 21.74 -10.86
N GLN A 59 -12.21 21.91 -11.17
CA GLN A 59 -12.66 22.88 -12.18
C GLN A 59 -12.69 24.33 -11.68
N HIS A 60 -13.03 24.56 -10.42
CA HIS A 60 -13.34 25.91 -9.92
C HIS A 60 -12.21 26.58 -9.10
N GLY A 61 -11.06 25.92 -8.91
CA GLY A 61 -9.96 26.49 -8.14
C GLY A 61 -10.29 26.68 -6.65
N GLU A 62 -9.45 27.43 -5.94
CA GLU A 62 -9.67 27.85 -4.55
C GLU A 62 -10.69 29.00 -4.46
N ASP A 63 -11.22 29.24 -3.25
CA ASP A 63 -12.20 30.29 -3.00
C ASP A 63 -11.64 31.71 -3.25
N ASP A 64 -10.31 31.84 -3.32
CA ASP A 64 -9.59 33.07 -3.65
C ASP A 64 -9.23 33.20 -5.15
N GLY A 65 -9.70 32.27 -5.98
CA GLY A 65 -9.46 32.25 -7.43
C GLY A 65 -8.12 31.65 -7.85
N ARG A 66 -7.27 31.16 -6.94
CA ARG A 66 -6.04 30.44 -7.30
C ARG A 66 -6.34 29.06 -7.85
N ALA A 67 -5.48 28.59 -8.76
CA ALA A 67 -5.52 27.20 -9.20
C ALA A 67 -5.13 26.27 -8.04
N ARG A 68 -5.79 25.11 -7.93
CA ARG A 68 -5.38 24.08 -6.99
C ARG A 68 -4.24 23.27 -7.63
N GLU A 69 -3.04 23.41 -7.08
CA GLU A 69 -1.85 22.66 -7.51
C GLU A 69 -1.87 21.23 -6.93
N ASP A 70 -1.29 20.28 -7.67
CA ASP A 70 -0.99 18.89 -7.26
C ASP A 70 -2.19 18.05 -6.81
N ILE A 71 -3.40 18.41 -7.27
CA ILE A 71 -4.60 17.58 -7.15
C ILE A 71 -4.95 16.90 -8.48
N GLU A 72 -4.02 16.89 -9.44
CA GLU A 72 -4.18 16.26 -10.73
C GLU A 72 -4.41 14.75 -10.57
N ILE A 73 -5.08 14.17 -11.56
CA ILE A 73 -5.62 12.82 -11.40
C ILE A 73 -4.51 11.77 -11.33
N ASP A 74 -3.42 11.99 -12.06
CA ASP A 74 -2.21 11.18 -12.08
C ASP A 74 -1.48 11.21 -10.74
N VAL A 75 -1.38 12.37 -10.08
CA VAL A 75 -0.81 12.47 -8.73
C VAL A 75 -1.67 11.70 -7.72
N VAL A 76 -2.98 11.92 -7.75
CA VAL A 76 -3.94 11.23 -6.85
C VAL A 76 -3.97 9.72 -7.10
N GLU A 77 -3.94 9.30 -8.36
CA GLU A 77 -3.92 7.89 -8.74
C GLU A 77 -2.64 7.20 -8.26
N ASN A 78 -1.48 7.86 -8.38
CA ASN A 78 -0.22 7.33 -7.87
C ASN A 78 -0.27 7.11 -6.35
N LEU A 79 -0.80 8.07 -5.59
CA LEU A 79 -0.98 7.92 -4.15
C LEU A 79 -1.94 6.76 -3.82
N LEU A 80 -3.03 6.58 -4.56
CA LEU A 80 -3.94 5.46 -4.35
C LEU A 80 -3.29 4.11 -4.65
N ARG A 81 -2.53 4.02 -5.74
CA ARG A 81 -1.80 2.81 -6.12
C ARG A 81 -0.79 2.42 -5.05
N LYS A 82 -0.03 3.39 -4.56
CA LYS A 82 0.88 3.23 -3.42
C LYS A 82 0.12 2.79 -2.18
N ALA A 83 -0.97 3.47 -1.84
CA ALA A 83 -1.71 3.20 -0.62
C ALA A 83 -2.35 1.81 -0.55
N LEU A 84 -2.71 1.22 -1.69
CA LEU A 84 -3.44 -0.04 -1.72
C LEU A 84 -2.67 -1.18 -1.04
N SER A 85 -1.37 -1.34 -1.30
CA SER A 85 -0.58 -2.41 -0.69
C SER A 85 -0.50 -2.25 0.83
N HIS A 86 -0.35 -1.01 1.31
CA HIS A 86 -0.32 -0.67 2.73
C HIS A 86 -1.68 -0.90 3.39
N LEU A 87 -2.78 -0.49 2.73
CA LEU A 87 -4.15 -0.73 3.18
C LEU A 87 -4.45 -2.22 3.35
N ILE A 88 -4.12 -3.02 2.33
CA ILE A 88 -4.28 -4.48 2.37
C ILE A 88 -3.45 -5.04 3.53
N PHE A 89 -2.17 -4.69 3.62
CA PHE A 89 -1.29 -5.15 4.69
C PHE A 89 -1.85 -4.82 6.08
N TYR A 90 -2.23 -3.56 6.32
CA TYR A 90 -2.78 -3.14 7.59
C TYR A 90 -4.08 -3.87 7.93
N SER A 91 -4.96 -4.11 6.96
CA SER A 91 -6.23 -4.79 7.18
C SER A 91 -6.04 -6.27 7.55
N LEU A 92 -4.98 -6.90 7.03
CA LEU A 92 -4.62 -8.27 7.37
C LEU A 92 -3.93 -8.35 8.74
N LYS A 93 -3.14 -7.32 9.09
CA LYS A 93 -2.40 -7.25 10.37
C LYS A 93 -3.31 -6.87 11.55
N HIS A 94 -4.23 -5.93 11.35
CA HIS A 94 -5.07 -5.35 12.41
C HIS A 94 -6.54 -5.68 12.21
N LYS A 95 -7.07 -6.59 13.04
CA LYS A 95 -8.48 -7.07 12.94
C LYS A 95 -9.54 -5.97 13.05
N THR A 96 -9.21 -4.88 13.74
CA THR A 96 -10.10 -3.73 13.93
C THR A 96 -10.09 -2.76 12.75
N PHE A 97 -9.03 -2.79 11.94
CA PHE A 97 -8.93 -1.97 10.75
C PHE A 97 -9.60 -2.68 9.57
N LYS A 98 -10.60 -2.01 9.01
CA LYS A 98 -11.24 -2.39 7.75
C LYS A 98 -11.30 -1.12 6.91
N PHE A 99 -11.20 -1.25 5.60
CA PHE A 99 -11.33 -0.12 4.68
C PHE A 99 -12.23 -0.42 3.48
N ILE A 100 -12.59 -1.69 3.29
CA ILE A 100 -13.39 -2.17 2.17
C ILE A 100 -14.84 -2.29 2.61
N SER A 101 -15.73 -1.60 1.90
CA SER A 101 -17.18 -1.74 1.99
C SER A 101 -17.68 -2.72 0.92
N TYR A 102 -18.80 -3.41 1.14
CA TYR A 102 -19.38 -4.33 0.15
C TYR A 102 -20.81 -3.91 -0.20
N PRO A 103 -21.21 -3.97 -1.48
CA PRO A 103 -22.58 -3.72 -1.89
C PRO A 103 -23.51 -4.89 -1.51
N PRO A 104 -24.83 -4.65 -1.35
CA PRO A 104 -25.45 -3.33 -1.27
C PRO A 104 -25.08 -2.63 0.06
N PRO A 105 -24.93 -1.30 0.07
CA PRO A 105 -24.51 -0.58 1.27
C PRO A 105 -25.60 -0.71 2.36
N LYS A 106 -25.29 -1.47 3.41
CA LYS A 106 -26.13 -1.55 4.61
C LYS A 106 -25.90 -0.39 5.58
N GLN A 107 -24.76 0.27 5.44
CA GLN A 107 -24.30 1.40 6.26
C GLN A 107 -23.59 2.41 5.34
N LYS A 108 -23.31 3.61 5.87
CA LYS A 108 -22.50 4.59 5.16
C LYS A 108 -21.15 3.96 4.78
N PRO A 109 -20.70 4.07 3.51
CA PRO A 109 -19.39 3.57 3.10
C PRO A 109 -18.28 4.16 3.96
N MET A 110 -17.29 3.34 4.29
CA MET A 110 -16.12 3.80 5.02
C MET A 110 -15.18 4.56 4.10
N SER A 111 -14.83 5.79 4.49
CA SER A 111 -13.79 6.58 3.84
C SER A 111 -12.47 6.40 4.55
N VAL A 112 -11.37 6.43 3.80
CA VAL A 112 -10.01 6.54 4.33
C VAL A 112 -9.40 7.83 3.83
N VAL A 113 -8.68 8.52 4.72
CA VAL A 113 -7.92 9.72 4.39
C VAL A 113 -6.47 9.34 4.14
N LEU A 114 -6.02 9.48 2.91
CA LEU A 114 -4.62 9.26 2.51
C LEU A 114 -3.92 10.61 2.52
N LYS A 115 -2.75 10.67 3.17
CA LYS A 115 -1.95 11.88 3.26
C LYS A 115 -0.54 11.60 2.74
N GLU A 116 -0.03 12.44 1.86
CA GLU A 116 1.35 12.37 1.39
C GLU A 116 2.07 13.68 1.69
N ILE A 117 3.17 13.58 2.45
CA ILE A 117 4.03 14.72 2.75
C ILE A 117 4.98 14.93 1.58
N PHE A 118 4.95 16.12 1.00
CA PHE A 118 5.90 16.53 -0.03
C PHE A 118 7.08 17.29 0.57
N SER A 119 8.13 17.47 -0.23
CA SER A 119 9.37 18.15 0.18
C SER A 119 9.20 19.62 0.59
N ASP A 120 8.11 20.25 0.17
CA ASP A 120 7.72 21.61 0.56
C ASP A 120 6.96 21.66 1.90
N ASN A 121 6.83 20.51 2.59
CA ASN A 121 5.99 20.28 3.77
C ASN A 121 4.49 20.44 3.52
N ILE A 122 4.03 20.68 2.28
CA ILE A 122 2.61 20.79 2.00
C ILE A 122 2.03 19.40 1.79
N THR A 123 1.05 19.04 2.60
CA THR A 123 0.46 17.70 2.55
C THR A 123 -0.66 17.61 1.51
N LEU A 124 -0.57 16.65 0.58
CA LEU A 124 -1.72 16.24 -0.23
C LEU A 124 -2.60 15.31 0.58
N ASN A 125 -3.89 15.62 0.66
CA ASN A 125 -4.88 14.83 1.36
C ASN A 125 -5.90 14.32 0.34
N VAL A 126 -6.10 13.02 0.26
CA VAL A 126 -7.08 12.36 -0.61
C VAL A 126 -8.05 11.58 0.26
N VAL A 127 -9.35 11.83 0.08
CA VAL A 127 -10.39 11.02 0.70
C VAL A 127 -10.90 10.05 -0.34
N ALA A 128 -10.82 8.76 -0.04
CA ALA A 128 -11.26 7.70 -0.93
C ALA A 128 -12.13 6.67 -0.20
N GLU A 129 -13.08 6.10 -0.94
CA GLU A 129 -13.89 4.97 -0.50
C GLU A 129 -13.54 3.75 -1.34
N PHE A 130 -13.39 2.60 -0.68
CA PHE A 130 -12.99 1.35 -1.30
C PHE A 130 -14.13 0.34 -1.21
N HIS A 131 -14.49 -0.27 -2.34
CA HIS A 131 -15.57 -1.23 -2.42
C HIS A 131 -15.09 -2.54 -3.03
N GLY A 132 -15.45 -3.66 -2.41
CA GLY A 132 -15.25 -5.00 -2.98
C GLY A 132 -16.49 -5.40 -3.76
N LEU A 133 -16.33 -5.77 -5.02
CA LEU A 133 -17.42 -6.26 -5.86
C LEU A 133 -17.49 -7.79 -5.81
N GLU A 134 -16.39 -8.41 -6.20
CA GLU A 134 -16.20 -9.86 -6.27
C GLU A 134 -14.75 -10.22 -5.92
N ILE A 135 -14.41 -11.52 -5.96
CA ILE A 135 -13.03 -11.97 -5.70
C ILE A 135 -12.09 -11.30 -6.72
N GLY A 136 -11.11 -10.57 -6.19
CA GLY A 136 -10.10 -9.89 -7.01
C GLY A 136 -10.60 -8.63 -7.73
N GLN A 137 -11.82 -8.17 -7.50
CA GLN A 137 -12.39 -6.98 -8.16
C GLN A 137 -12.82 -5.92 -7.15
N TYR A 138 -12.28 -4.71 -7.32
CA TYR A 138 -12.50 -3.59 -6.42
C TYR A 138 -12.84 -2.30 -7.18
N GLU A 139 -13.58 -1.43 -6.52
CA GLU A 139 -13.80 -0.05 -6.96
C GLU A 139 -13.24 0.92 -5.93
N ILE A 140 -12.62 1.99 -6.42
CA ILE A 140 -12.12 3.08 -5.61
C ILE A 140 -12.79 4.35 -6.09
N THR A 141 -13.51 5.04 -5.21
CA THR A 141 -14.09 6.35 -5.52
C THR A 141 -13.34 7.45 -4.78
N ILE A 142 -12.73 8.36 -5.52
CA ILE A 142 -12.12 9.58 -4.98
C ILE A 142 -13.24 10.55 -4.63
N ARG A 143 -13.42 10.84 -3.34
CA ARG A 143 -14.42 11.83 -2.87
C ARG A 143 -13.89 13.24 -2.98
N THR A 144 -12.65 13.47 -2.57
CA THR A 144 -12.00 14.78 -2.64
C THR A 144 -10.48 14.63 -2.57
N ALA A 145 -9.77 15.66 -3.03
CA ALA A 145 -8.34 15.85 -2.80
C ALA A 145 -8.06 17.32 -2.47
N MET A 146 -7.04 17.59 -1.66
CA MET A 146 -6.51 18.95 -1.43
C MET A 146 -5.10 18.95 -0.85
N ARG A 147 -4.27 19.88 -1.33
CA ARG A 147 -3.04 20.33 -0.67
C ARG A 147 -3.40 21.23 0.52
N LYS A 148 -3.31 20.72 1.75
CA LYS A 148 -3.59 21.49 2.98
C LYS A 148 -3.00 20.79 4.20
N ASP A 149 -2.19 21.48 4.99
CA ASP A 149 -1.50 20.85 6.13
C ASP A 149 -2.46 20.51 7.28
N ASN A 150 -3.43 21.39 7.54
CA ASN A 150 -4.42 21.21 8.60
C ASN A 150 -5.71 20.60 8.03
N TYR A 151 -5.60 19.48 7.32
CA TYR A 151 -6.79 18.72 6.90
C TYR A 151 -7.42 18.02 8.10
N GLU A 152 -8.64 18.45 8.43
CA GLU A 152 -9.42 17.86 9.51
C GLU A 152 -10.00 16.50 9.08
N ILE A 153 -9.67 15.49 9.89
CA ILE A 153 -10.27 14.16 9.85
C ILE A 153 -11.38 14.07 10.91
N PHE A 154 -12.40 13.26 10.70
CA PHE A 154 -13.52 13.12 11.66
C PHE A 154 -13.27 11.98 12.64
N ASP A 155 -13.93 12.02 13.80
CA ASP A 155 -13.92 10.90 14.73
C ASP A 155 -14.52 9.66 14.06
N GLY A 156 -13.82 8.52 14.18
CA GLY A 156 -14.14 7.28 13.49
C GLY A 156 -13.46 7.10 12.13
N ASP A 157 -12.74 8.10 11.62
CA ASP A 157 -11.99 7.98 10.37
C ASP A 157 -10.62 7.32 10.60
N HIS A 158 -10.19 6.55 9.60
CA HIS A 158 -8.81 6.10 9.48
C HIS A 158 -8.03 7.02 8.55
N GLU A 159 -6.78 7.24 8.91
CA GLU A 159 -5.82 8.01 8.13
C GLU A 159 -4.59 7.14 7.85
N ILE A 160 -4.07 7.22 6.63
CA ILE A 160 -2.73 6.73 6.33
C ILE A 160 -1.86 7.90 5.90
N LEU A 161 -0.80 8.15 6.67
CA LEU A 161 0.20 9.16 6.37
C LEU A 161 1.42 8.51 5.71
N PHE A 162 1.79 9.01 4.54
CA PHE A 162 2.98 8.62 3.78
C PHE A 162 4.07 9.69 3.93
N ASP A 163 5.27 9.21 4.23
CA ASP A 163 6.51 9.98 4.26
C ASP A 163 7.59 9.16 3.53
N GLY A 164 7.83 9.50 2.27
CA GLY A 164 8.60 8.66 1.35
C GLY A 164 7.97 7.27 1.19
N GLU A 165 8.76 6.22 1.35
CA GLU A 165 8.29 4.82 1.30
C GLU A 165 7.61 4.35 2.60
N SER A 166 7.76 5.12 3.68
CA SER A 166 7.16 4.77 4.96
C SER A 166 5.69 5.15 5.02
N SER A 167 4.92 4.40 5.78
CA SER A 167 3.51 4.71 6.04
C SER A 167 3.15 4.54 7.50
N MET A 168 2.17 5.31 7.94
CA MET A 168 1.66 5.30 9.30
C MET A 168 0.14 5.21 9.29
N LEU A 169 -0.42 4.18 9.93
CA LEU A 169 -1.86 4.03 10.12
C LEU A 169 -2.28 4.74 11.41
N ASN A 170 -3.22 5.66 11.30
CA ASN A 170 -3.80 6.38 12.42
C ASN A 170 -5.32 6.20 12.45
N PHE A 171 -5.91 6.35 13.63
CA PHE A 171 -7.35 6.36 13.83
C PHE A 171 -7.73 7.50 14.76
N LYS A 172 -8.79 8.22 14.42
CA LYS A 172 -9.26 9.35 15.22
C LYS A 172 -10.39 8.94 16.14
N VAL A 173 -10.22 9.22 17.43
CA VAL A 173 -11.21 8.97 18.48
C VAL A 173 -11.14 10.09 19.51
N GLU A 174 -12.31 10.62 19.91
CA GLU A 174 -12.42 11.69 20.91
C GLU A 174 -11.52 12.90 20.59
N ASN A 175 -11.53 13.36 19.34
CA ASN A 175 -10.67 14.42 18.82
C ASN A 175 -9.15 14.17 18.91
N LYS A 176 -8.72 12.96 19.28
CA LYS A 176 -7.32 12.58 19.34
C LYS A 176 -6.97 11.62 18.20
N LEU A 177 -5.93 11.97 17.45
CA LEU A 177 -5.35 11.07 16.47
C LEU A 177 -4.41 10.09 17.17
N THR A 178 -4.74 8.81 17.08
CA THR A 178 -3.97 7.73 17.71
C THR A 178 -3.25 6.93 16.63
N ASN A 179 -1.93 6.76 16.81
CA ASN A 179 -1.15 5.89 15.96
C ASN A 179 -1.45 4.41 16.28
N ILE A 180 -1.78 3.64 15.24
CA ILE A 180 -2.03 2.20 15.35
C ILE A 180 -0.76 1.42 15.01
N ASP A 181 -0.09 1.80 13.91
CA ASP A 181 1.05 1.06 13.39
C ASP A 181 1.89 1.92 12.42
N LYS A 182 3.10 1.44 12.14
CA LYS A 182 4.04 2.05 11.20
C LYS A 182 4.78 0.99 10.38
N ILE A 183 4.92 1.24 9.08
CA ILE A 183 5.76 0.48 8.16
C ILE A 183 6.93 1.38 7.76
N GLN A 184 8.15 0.82 7.75
CA GLN A 184 9.38 1.48 7.32
C GLN A 184 9.86 0.86 6.02
#